data_AF-A0A059LP62-F1
#
_entry.id   AF-A0A059LP62-F1
#
_cell.length_a   1.000
_cell.length_b   1.000
_cell.length_c   1.000
_cell.angle_alpha   90.00
_cell.angle_beta   90.00
_cell.angle_gamma   90.00
#
_symmetry.space_group_name_H-M   'P 1'
#
loop_
_entity.id
_entity.type
_entity.pdbx_description
1 polymer ?
#
loop_
_entity_poly.entity_id
_entity_poly.type
_entity_poly.pdbx_seq_one_letter_code
_entity_poly.pdbx_strand_id
1 'polypeptide(L)'
;MLKDGIVKKHPVEELQRTGHAVERTNKLHMMKNIYGSGLPARMQIERQILERYVVGQTGLVGRLPGIPSSRIGLQSMTGELDEFGFEAYLNLPEDAEMAPVDLHSQMEARMGMGAATKPSSRPFF
;
A
#
# COMPACT_ATOMS: atom_id res chain seq x y z
N MET A 1 8.01 16.23 31.65
CA MET A 1 6.55 16.04 31.64
C MET A 1 6.02 16.60 30.33
N LEU A 2 5.90 15.77 29.29
CA LEU A 2 5.29 16.15 28.00
C LEU A 2 5.09 14.86 27.19
N LYS A 3 4.09 14.05 27.56
CA LYS A 3 3.73 12.83 26.81
C LYS A 3 2.27 12.43 27.02
N ASP A 4 1.38 13.41 27.25
CA ASP A 4 -0.06 13.18 27.38
C ASP A 4 -0.87 13.76 26.20
N GLY A 5 -0.17 14.19 25.13
CA GLY A 5 -0.77 14.63 23.87
C GLY A 5 -1.00 13.47 22.90
N ILE A 6 -1.57 12.35 23.36
CA ILE A 6 -2.16 11.36 22.45
C ILE A 6 -3.33 12.09 21.80
N VAL A 7 -3.09 12.60 20.59
CA VAL A 7 -4.06 13.33 19.77
C VAL A 7 -5.35 12.51 19.77
N LYS A 8 -6.37 13.01 20.48
CA LYS A 8 -7.72 12.45 20.39
C LYS A 8 -8.10 12.55 18.91
N LYS A 9 -8.17 11.41 18.24
CA LYS A 9 -8.63 11.34 16.85
C LYS A 9 -9.94 12.10 16.74
N HIS A 10 -10.08 12.85 15.66
CA HIS A 10 -11.27 13.67 15.48
C HIS A 10 -12.50 12.75 15.45
N PRO A 11 -13.60 13.05 16.16
CA PRO A 11 -14.75 12.14 16.25
C PRO A 11 -15.33 11.78 14.87
N VAL A 12 -15.23 12.69 13.89
CA VAL A 12 -15.64 12.41 12.51
C VAL A 12 -14.70 11.43 11.82
N GLU A 13 -13.39 11.49 12.08
CA GLU A 13 -12.43 10.52 11.52
C GLU A 13 -12.72 9.11 12.04
N GLU A 14 -13.10 8.98 13.31
CA GLU A 14 -13.48 7.70 13.91
C GLU A 14 -14.78 7.15 13.31
N LEU A 15 -15.78 8.03 13.11
CA LEU A 15 -17.04 7.67 12.44
C LEU A 15 -16.82 7.28 10.97
N GLN A 16 -15.97 8.00 10.24
CA GLN A 16 -15.62 7.66 8.85
C GLN A 16 -14.95 6.29 8.78
N ARG A 17 -13.92 6.08 9.62
CA ARG A 17 -13.17 4.81 9.65
C ARG A 17 -14.05 3.60 9.96
N THR A 18 -14.99 3.75 10.90
CA THR A 18 -15.94 2.69 11.24
C THR A 18 -17.03 2.52 10.19
N GLY A 19 -17.48 3.63 9.58
CA GLY A 19 -18.45 3.66 8.49
C GLY A 19 -18.04 2.78 7.30
N HIS A 20 -16.81 2.97 6.78
CA HIS A 20 -16.33 2.16 5.65
C HIS A 20 -16.31 0.65 5.95
N ALA A 21 -15.98 0.26 7.19
CA ALA A 21 -15.98 -1.14 7.58
C ALA A 21 -17.41 -1.73 7.59
N VAL A 22 -18.37 -0.97 8.13
CA VAL A 22 -19.78 -1.37 8.17
C VAL A 22 -20.38 -1.43 6.77
N GLU A 23 -20.17 -0.41 5.94
CA GLU A 23 -20.62 -0.36 4.55
C GLU A 23 -20.10 -1.56 3.75
N ARG A 24 -18.83 -1.92 3.95
CA ARG A 24 -18.22 -3.08 3.30
C ARG A 24 -18.93 -4.38 3.70
N THR A 25 -19.22 -4.58 4.98
CA THR A 25 -19.95 -5.77 5.44
C THR A 25 -21.35 -5.85 4.84
N ASN A 26 -22.06 -4.72 4.78
CA ASN A 26 -23.38 -4.62 4.17
C ASN A 26 -23.35 -4.93 2.67
N LYS A 27 -22.35 -4.42 1.93
CA LYS A 27 -22.15 -4.69 0.50
C LYS A 27 -21.89 -6.18 0.24
N LEU A 28 -21.04 -6.82 1.05
CA LEU A 28 -20.78 -8.26 0.94
C LEU A 28 -22.03 -9.09 1.25
N HIS A 29 -22.82 -8.69 2.24
CA HIS A 29 -24.08 -9.35 2.57
C HIS A 29 -25.11 -9.22 1.43
N MET A 30 -25.22 -8.04 0.82
CA MET A 30 -26.07 -7.82 -0.35
C MET A 30 -25.62 -8.68 -1.54
N MET A 31 -24.32 -8.73 -1.82
CA MET A 31 -23.77 -9.55 -2.89
C MET A 31 -23.99 -11.04 -2.65
N LYS A 32 -23.95 -11.49 -1.40
CA LYS A 32 -24.32 -12.85 -1.02
C LYS A 32 -25.78 -13.17 -1.36
N ASN A 33 -26.69 -12.22 -1.14
CA ASN A 33 -28.11 -12.42 -1.41
C ASN A 33 -28.42 -12.47 -2.92
N ILE A 34 -27.69 -11.72 -3.75
CA ILE A 34 -27.92 -11.64 -5.20
C ILE A 34 -27.20 -12.77 -5.95
N TYR A 35 -25.93 -13.02 -5.63
CA TYR A 35 -25.05 -13.89 -6.40
C TYR A 35 -24.68 -15.19 -5.66
N GLY A 36 -25.21 -15.39 -4.45
CA GLY A 36 -24.87 -16.51 -3.59
C GLY A 36 -23.55 -16.34 -2.84
N SER A 37 -23.13 -17.39 -2.13
CA SER A 37 -21.94 -17.37 -1.26
C SER A 37 -20.60 -17.34 -2.02
N GLY A 38 -20.57 -17.73 -3.29
CA GLY A 38 -19.33 -17.85 -4.06
C GLY A 38 -18.65 -16.51 -4.37
N LEU A 39 -19.43 -15.51 -4.77
CA LEU A 39 -18.90 -14.19 -5.13
C LEU A 39 -18.18 -13.47 -3.96
N PRO A 40 -18.78 -13.31 -2.76
CA PRO A 40 -18.09 -12.66 -1.65
C PRO A 40 -16.85 -13.44 -1.20
N ALA A 41 -16.87 -14.79 -1.27
CA ALA A 41 -15.69 -15.61 -0.95
C ALA A 41 -14.54 -15.36 -1.93
N ARG A 42 -14.84 -15.30 -3.24
CA ARG A 42 -13.84 -14.98 -4.26
C ARG A 42 -13.22 -13.60 -4.03
N MET A 43 -14.03 -12.59 -3.75
CA MET A 43 -13.51 -11.24 -3.46
C MET A 43 -12.62 -11.19 -2.21
N GLN A 44 -12.95 -11.98 -1.18
CA GLN A 44 -12.09 -12.10 0.01
C GLN A 44 -10.74 -12.74 -0.32
N ILE A 45 -10.74 -13.76 -1.18
CA ILE A 45 -9.51 -14.42 -1.65
C ILE A 45 -8.66 -13.44 -2.49
N GLU A 46 -9.27 -12.79 -3.48
CA GLU A 46 -8.58 -11.79 -4.32
C GLU A 46 -7.98 -10.67 -3.47
N ARG A 47 -8.71 -10.21 -2.45
CA ARG A 47 -8.20 -9.24 -1.47
C ARG A 47 -6.97 -9.74 -0.73
N GLN A 48 -7.03 -10.94 -0.16
CA GLN A 48 -5.91 -11.50 0.60
C GLN A 48 -4.66 -11.68 -0.28
N ILE A 49 -4.86 -12.03 -1.56
CA ILE A 49 -3.77 -12.10 -2.54
C ILE A 49 -3.17 -10.71 -2.75
N LEU A 50 -4.00 -9.68 -2.97
CA LEU A 50 -3.56 -8.30 -3.20
C LEU A 50 -2.87 -7.67 -1.98
N GLU A 51 -3.34 -7.96 -0.76
CA GLU A 51 -2.71 -7.48 0.49
C GLU A 51 -1.28 -8.00 0.67
N ARG A 52 -1.02 -9.26 0.27
CA ARG A 52 0.32 -9.86 0.35
C ARG A 52 1.34 -9.17 -0.55
N TYR A 53 0.90 -8.54 -1.65
CA TYR A 53 1.80 -7.78 -2.52
C TYR A 53 2.24 -6.45 -1.95
N VAL A 54 1.67 -6.02 -0.83
CA VAL A 54 1.98 -4.71 -0.26
C VAL A 54 2.85 -4.78 0.98
N VAL A 55 2.61 -5.78 1.80
CA VAL A 55 3.53 -6.03 2.89
C VAL A 55 4.78 -6.64 2.26
N GLY A 56 5.85 -5.85 2.17
CA GLY A 56 7.21 -6.30 1.90
C GLY A 56 7.74 -7.25 2.98
N GLN A 57 6.94 -8.23 3.40
CA GLN A 57 7.45 -9.45 4.01
C GLN A 57 8.05 -10.27 2.86
N THR A 58 9.32 -9.96 2.60
CA THR A 58 10.39 -10.96 2.37
C THR A 58 9.87 -12.31 1.89
N GLY A 59 9.87 -12.53 0.59
CA GLY A 59 9.48 -13.85 0.11
C GLY A 59 9.41 -13.96 -1.38
N LEU A 60 8.21 -13.92 -1.95
CA LEU A 60 7.98 -14.78 -3.11
C LEU A 60 7.31 -14.15 -4.33
N VAL A 61 6.73 -12.95 -4.30
CA VAL A 61 6.13 -12.37 -5.53
C VAL A 61 6.07 -10.83 -5.58
N GLY A 62 6.82 -10.09 -4.75
CA GLY A 62 6.65 -8.64 -4.59
C GLY A 62 7.80 -7.79 -5.11
N ARG A 63 7.74 -7.37 -6.39
CA ARG A 63 8.53 -6.30 -7.04
C ARG A 63 10.06 -6.33 -6.83
N LEU A 64 10.78 -5.46 -7.54
CA LEU A 64 12.22 -5.27 -7.32
C LEU A 64 12.43 -4.65 -5.93
N PRO A 65 13.45 -5.09 -5.15
CA PRO A 65 13.80 -4.43 -3.89
C PRO A 65 13.92 -2.92 -4.11
N GLY A 66 13.42 -2.13 -3.17
CA GLY A 66 13.55 -0.67 -3.17
C GLY A 66 12.54 0.12 -4.02
N ILE A 67 11.64 -0.54 -4.75
CA ILE A 67 10.51 0.14 -5.40
C ILE A 67 9.23 -0.07 -4.57
N PRO A 68 8.63 0.99 -4.00
CA PRO A 68 7.33 0.87 -3.33
C PRO A 68 6.25 0.44 -4.34
N SER A 69 5.32 -0.43 -3.92
CA SER A 69 4.18 -0.84 -4.75
C SER A 69 3.01 0.11 -4.53
N SER A 70 2.49 0.73 -5.60
CA SER A 70 1.36 1.66 -5.55
C SER A 70 0.00 1.02 -5.20
N ARG A 71 -0.05 -0.27 -4.81
CA ARG A 71 -1.27 -1.01 -4.39
C ARG A 71 -2.49 -0.91 -5.32
N ILE A 72 -2.35 -0.49 -6.57
CA ILE A 72 -3.48 -0.10 -7.44
C ILE A 72 -4.59 -1.16 -7.54
N GLY A 73 -4.23 -2.45 -7.60
CA GLY A 73 -5.21 -3.53 -7.64
C GLY A 73 -6.03 -3.63 -6.36
N LEU A 74 -5.40 -3.43 -5.18
CA LEU A 74 -6.12 -3.40 -3.92
C LEU A 74 -7.03 -2.18 -3.83
N GLN A 75 -6.51 -1.01 -4.19
CA GLN A 75 -7.25 0.26 -4.15
C GLN A 75 -8.47 0.22 -5.09
N SER A 76 -8.34 -0.41 -6.26
CA SER A 76 -9.45 -0.61 -7.20
C SER A 76 -10.56 -1.46 -6.60
N MET A 77 -10.20 -2.53 -5.90
CA MET A 77 -11.16 -3.44 -5.28
C MET A 77 -11.76 -2.90 -3.98
N THR A 78 -11.06 -2.02 -3.26
CA THR A 78 -11.60 -1.31 -2.08
C THR A 78 -12.45 -0.11 -2.46
N GLY A 79 -12.27 0.46 -3.66
CA GLY A 79 -12.90 1.70 -4.10
C GLY A 79 -12.15 2.96 -3.64
N GLU A 80 -10.98 2.80 -3.00
CA GLU A 80 -10.15 3.91 -2.53
C GLU A 80 -9.54 4.72 -3.70
N LEU A 81 -9.48 4.17 -4.92
CA LEU A 81 -8.97 4.91 -6.09
C LEU A 81 -9.79 6.15 -6.42
N ASP A 82 -11.09 6.12 -6.16
CA ASP A 82 -12.01 7.20 -6.52
C ASP A 82 -12.19 8.21 -5.37
N GLU A 83 -11.65 7.91 -4.19
CA GLU A 83 -11.82 8.71 -2.97
C GLU A 83 -10.56 9.55 -2.69
N PHE A 84 -10.74 10.87 -2.64
CA PHE A 84 -9.66 11.80 -2.28
C PHE A 84 -9.60 11.98 -0.76
N GLY A 85 -8.61 11.34 -0.13
CA GLY A 85 -8.31 11.52 1.29
C GLY A 85 -7.63 12.86 1.59
N PHE A 86 -7.62 13.25 2.86
CA PHE A 86 -6.90 14.44 3.33
C PHE A 86 -5.40 14.41 2.99
N GLU A 87 -4.78 13.22 3.04
CA GLU A 87 -3.36 13.00 2.76
C GLU A 87 -2.96 13.40 1.34
N ALA A 88 -3.87 13.28 0.37
CA ALA A 88 -3.63 13.67 -1.02
C ALA A 88 -3.38 15.18 -1.18
N TYR A 89 -3.78 16.02 -0.22
CA TYR A 89 -3.51 17.46 -0.22
C TYR A 89 -2.17 17.81 0.42
N LEU A 90 -1.53 16.88 1.13
CA LEU A 90 -0.34 17.16 1.94
C LEU A 90 0.97 17.09 1.15
N ASN A 91 0.93 16.79 -0.16
CA ASN A 91 2.12 16.63 -1.01
C ASN A 91 3.21 15.83 -0.28
N LEU A 92 2.85 14.63 0.20
CA LEU A 92 3.74 13.81 0.99
C LEU A 92 4.98 13.43 0.14
N PRO A 93 6.18 13.35 0.74
CA PRO A 93 7.39 12.97 0.00
C PRO A 93 7.29 11.59 -0.67
N GLU A 94 6.40 10.73 -0.18
CA GLU A 94 6.15 9.39 -0.72
C GLU A 94 5.34 9.43 -2.03
N ASP A 95 4.55 10.48 -2.24
CA ASP A 95 3.74 10.69 -3.45
C ASP A 95 4.47 11.51 -4.51
N ALA A 96 5.62 12.08 -4.17
CA ALA A 96 6.47 12.77 -5.13
C ALA A 96 6.99 11.77 -6.17
N GLU A 97 7.11 12.21 -7.43
CA GLU A 97 7.82 11.45 -8.47
C GLU A 97 9.31 11.33 -8.06
N MET A 98 9.62 10.32 -7.26
CA MET A 98 10.98 10.04 -6.84
C MET A 98 11.82 9.73 -8.08
N ALA A 99 13.01 10.33 -8.15
CA ALA A 99 14.00 9.95 -9.14
C ALA A 99 14.21 8.42 -9.11
N PRO A 100 14.29 7.75 -10.27
CA PRO A 100 14.41 6.30 -10.33
C PRO A 100 15.60 5.86 -9.49
N VAL A 101 15.33 5.05 -8.46
CA VAL A 101 16.36 4.49 -7.59
C VAL A 101 17.29 3.62 -8.44
N ASP A 102 18.60 3.58 -8.13
CA ASP A 102 19.54 2.71 -8.85
C ASP A 102 19.22 1.23 -8.59
N LEU A 103 18.41 0.68 -9.49
CA LEU A 103 17.89 -0.69 -9.44
C LEU A 103 19.00 -1.73 -9.53
N HIS A 104 20.10 -1.39 -10.20
CA HIS A 104 21.23 -2.29 -10.41
C HIS A 104 21.94 -2.53 -9.08
N SER A 105 22.30 -1.47 -8.35
CA SER A 105 22.96 -1.59 -7.04
C SER A 105 22.10 -2.29 -5.99
N GLN A 106 20.78 -2.07 -6.00
CA GLN A 106 19.87 -2.76 -5.07
C GLN A 106 19.77 -4.26 -5.33
N MET A 107 19.82 -4.66 -6.60
CA MET A 107 19.83 -6.08 -6.98
C MET A 107 21.18 -6.73 -6.67
N GLU A 108 22.30 -6.04 -6.88
CA GLU A 108 23.62 -6.53 -6.50
C GLU A 108 23.72 -6.75 -4.98
N ALA A 109 23.18 -5.84 -4.17
CA ALA A 109 23.09 -6.00 -2.71
C ALA A 109 22.25 -7.23 -2.32
N ARG A 110 21.08 -7.43 -2.96
CA ARG A 110 20.22 -8.61 -2.71
C ARG A 110 20.88 -9.93 -3.12
N MET A 111 21.67 -9.93 -4.19
CA MET A 111 22.39 -11.09 -4.68
C MET A 111 23.73 -11.32 -3.95
N GLY A 112 24.09 -10.46 -2.98
CA GLY A 112 25.35 -10.56 -2.22
C GLY A 112 26.60 -10.18 -3.02
N MET A 113 26.44 -9.44 -4.14
CA MET A 113 27.50 -9.06 -5.07
C MET A 113 28.08 -7.65 -4.80
N GLY A 114 27.52 -6.93 -3.83
CA GLY A 114 27.71 -5.47 -3.62
C GLY A 114 29.09 -4.95 -3.22
N ALA A 115 30.16 -5.71 -3.35
CA ALA A 115 31.53 -5.25 -3.03
C ALA A 115 32.50 -5.23 -4.22
N ALA A 116 32.15 -5.85 -5.37
CA ALA A 116 33.13 -6.08 -6.44
C ALA A 116 32.96 -5.20 -7.70
N THR A 117 31.86 -4.45 -7.84
CA THR A 117 31.47 -3.87 -9.14
C THR A 117 30.93 -2.44 -9.09
N LYS A 118 31.65 -1.46 -8.52
CA LYS A 118 32.04 -0.21 -9.23
C LYS A 118 32.62 0.90 -8.34
N PRO A 119 33.57 1.69 -8.89
CA PRO A 119 34.01 2.96 -8.32
C PRO A 119 32.91 4.04 -8.46
N SER A 120 32.88 4.90 -7.45
CA SER A 120 32.09 6.14 -7.31
C SER A 120 31.74 6.82 -8.64
N SER A 121 30.44 7.00 -8.90
CA SER A 121 29.95 7.93 -9.92
C SER A 121 30.39 9.36 -9.58
N ARG A 122 30.82 10.09 -10.62
CA ARG A 122 31.35 11.46 -10.54
C ARG A 122 30.27 12.47 -10.10
N PRO A 123 30.62 13.54 -9.37
CA PRO A 123 29.68 14.60 -9.07
C PRO A 123 29.34 15.38 -10.35
N PHE A 124 28.05 15.61 -10.58
CA PHE A 124 27.56 16.53 -11.59
C PHE A 124 27.65 17.97 -11.05
N PHE A 125 28.18 18.87 -11.87
CA PHE A 125 28.14 20.32 -11.72
C PHE A 125 26.78 20.84 -12.22
#